data_AF-A0A8H3LNG5-F1
#
_entry.id   AF-A0A8H3LNG5-F1
#
_cell.length_a   1.000
_cell.length_b   1.000
_cell.length_c   1.000
_cell.angle_alpha   90.00
_cell.angle_beta   90.00
_cell.angle_gamma   90.00
#
_symmetry.space_group_name_H-M   'P 1'
#
loop_
_entity.id
_entity.type
_entity.pdbx_description
1 polymer ?
#
loop_
_entity_poly.entity_id
_entity_poly.type
_entity_poly.pdbx_seq_one_letter_code
_entity_poly.pdbx_strand_id
1 'polypeptide(L)'
;MQKVKEDRTKWTNVLESQLPNAPDMKIYCLYGYGKETERKYYYAREQLEDDDDDDDDVEDEIQEKRKRFRDKLGGLLRNVFIDSSVNSDKDPRIKSGVHNGEGDGTVPLLSLGYMCVKGWKNPLYNPAGIKVITREFQHQVGPVLDLRGGENTADHVDILGNYELTKDVLKIASGNVKELEDRITSVIREFAAKVKL
;
A
#
# COMPACT_ATOMS: atom_id res chain seq x y z
N MET A 1 -20.35 3.12 -16.67
CA MET A 1 -18.88 3.18 -16.75
C MET A 1 -18.33 4.17 -17.78
N GLN A 2 -19.03 4.50 -18.86
CA GLN A 2 -18.55 5.52 -19.83
C GLN A 2 -18.21 6.87 -19.15
N LYS A 3 -19.07 7.31 -18.23
CA LYS A 3 -18.89 8.54 -17.43
C LYS A 3 -17.64 8.54 -16.54
N VAL A 4 -17.11 7.36 -16.17
CA VAL A 4 -15.89 7.22 -15.34
C VAL A 4 -14.63 7.37 -16.20
N LYS A 5 -14.68 6.99 -17.48
CA LYS A 5 -13.53 7.12 -18.40
C LYS A 5 -13.18 8.58 -18.68
N GLU A 6 -14.19 9.45 -18.73
CA GLU A 6 -14.03 10.88 -19.02
C GLU A 6 -13.67 11.70 -17.76
N ASP A 7 -13.94 11.15 -16.57
CA ASP A 7 -13.64 11.81 -15.30
C ASP A 7 -12.17 11.60 -14.90
N ARG A 8 -11.37 12.65 -15.09
CA ARG A 8 -9.92 12.66 -14.78
C ARG A 8 -9.63 12.43 -13.30
N THR A 9 -10.58 12.69 -12.40
CA THR A 9 -10.39 12.46 -10.97
C THR A 9 -10.35 10.97 -10.62
N LYS A 10 -10.84 10.10 -11.51
CA LYS A 10 -10.95 8.65 -11.29
C LYS A 10 -9.84 7.83 -11.93
N TRP A 11 -8.99 8.45 -12.75
CA TRP A 11 -7.95 7.74 -13.50
C TRP A 11 -6.89 7.08 -12.62
N THR A 12 -6.60 7.67 -11.46
CA THR A 12 -5.65 7.11 -10.48
C THR A 12 -6.24 5.96 -9.68
N ASN A 13 -7.58 5.85 -9.60
CA ASN A 13 -8.24 4.80 -8.85
C ASN A 13 -8.40 3.54 -9.71
N VAL A 14 -7.55 2.55 -9.46
CA VAL A 14 -7.56 1.25 -10.15
C VAL A 14 -8.83 0.42 -9.92
N LEU A 15 -9.63 0.76 -8.91
CA LEU A 15 -10.93 0.13 -8.63
C LEU A 15 -12.11 0.84 -9.30
N GLU A 16 -11.88 1.98 -9.94
CA GLU A 16 -12.91 2.71 -10.69
C GLU A 16 -12.59 2.79 -12.19
N SER A 17 -11.29 2.83 -12.55
CA SER A 17 -10.82 2.93 -13.92
C SER A 17 -10.65 1.55 -14.57
N GLN A 18 -11.08 1.41 -15.81
CA GLN A 18 -10.88 0.21 -16.61
C GLN A 18 -9.57 0.28 -17.39
N LEU A 19 -8.94 -0.88 -17.61
CA LEU A 19 -7.85 -1.01 -18.57
C LEU A 19 -8.29 -0.62 -19.99
N PRO A 20 -7.36 -0.12 -20.81
CA PRO A 20 -7.65 0.30 -22.18
C PRO A 20 -8.06 -0.90 -23.05
N ASN A 21 -8.71 -0.61 -24.19
CA ASN A 21 -9.03 -1.64 -25.17
C ASN A 21 -7.81 -1.98 -26.03
N ALA A 22 -6.90 -2.80 -25.51
CA ALA A 22 -5.63 -3.16 -26.15
C ALA A 22 -5.34 -4.67 -26.00
N PRO A 23 -5.94 -5.55 -26.81
CA PRO A 23 -5.86 -7.01 -26.62
C PRO A 23 -4.44 -7.58 -26.79
N ASP A 24 -3.59 -6.94 -27.59
CA ASP A 24 -2.20 -7.35 -27.80
C ASP A 24 -1.25 -6.92 -26.67
N MET A 25 -1.71 -6.03 -25.78
CA MET A 25 -0.94 -5.57 -24.64
C MET A 25 -0.80 -6.70 -23.60
N LYS A 26 0.33 -6.70 -22.89
CA LYS A 26 0.59 -7.57 -21.75
C LYS A 26 0.96 -6.72 -20.56
N ILE A 27 0.47 -7.08 -19.37
CA ILE A 27 0.84 -6.46 -18.10
C ILE A 27 1.67 -7.47 -17.31
N TYR A 28 2.84 -7.05 -16.86
CA TYR A 28 3.71 -7.84 -15.99
C TYR A 28 3.72 -7.18 -14.61
N CYS A 29 3.19 -7.88 -13.62
CA CYS A 29 3.24 -7.47 -12.23
C CYS A 29 4.45 -8.14 -11.58
N LEU A 30 5.46 -7.35 -11.27
CA LEU A 30 6.70 -7.79 -10.63
C LEU A 30 6.75 -7.15 -9.24
N TYR A 31 6.72 -7.94 -8.16
CA TYR A 31 6.77 -7.37 -6.80
C TYR A 31 7.43 -8.30 -5.78
N GLY A 32 8.02 -7.68 -4.76
CA GLY A 32 8.61 -8.37 -3.62
C GLY A 32 7.57 -8.76 -2.59
N TYR A 33 7.83 -9.82 -1.82
CA TYR A 33 7.00 -10.19 -0.68
C TYR A 33 7.81 -10.90 0.40
N GLY A 34 7.22 -11.09 1.58
CA GLY A 34 7.86 -11.80 2.69
C GLY A 34 8.69 -10.93 3.62
N LYS A 35 8.62 -9.60 3.48
CA LYS A 35 9.18 -8.64 4.44
C LYS A 35 8.07 -8.04 5.31
N GLU A 36 8.35 -7.85 6.59
CA GLU A 36 7.43 -7.19 7.52
C GLU A 36 7.10 -5.79 7.01
N THR A 37 5.81 -5.47 6.89
CA THR A 37 5.33 -4.22 6.31
C THR A 37 4.21 -3.63 7.14
N GLU A 38 4.29 -2.34 7.45
CA GLU A 38 3.30 -1.68 8.31
C GLU A 38 1.88 -1.77 7.73
N ARG A 39 0.90 -2.08 8.59
CA ARG A 39 -0.51 -2.25 8.18
C ARG A 39 -1.51 -1.47 9.04
N LYS A 40 -1.21 -1.28 10.32
CA LYS A 40 -2.08 -0.57 11.27
C LYS A 40 -1.22 0.12 12.32
N TYR A 41 -1.67 1.29 12.76
CA TYR A 41 -1.06 2.05 13.84
C TYR A 41 -2.03 2.14 15.03
N TYR A 42 -1.47 2.16 16.23
CA TYR A 42 -2.16 2.48 17.47
C TYR A 42 -1.81 3.92 17.83
N TYR A 43 -2.82 4.76 18.00
CA TYR A 43 -2.63 6.18 18.32
C TYR A 43 -3.08 6.45 19.75
N ALA A 44 -2.30 7.27 20.46
CA ALA A 44 -2.68 7.87 21.72
C ALA A 44 -2.90 9.37 21.53
N ARG A 45 -3.56 9.99 22.52
CA ARG A 45 -3.80 11.42 22.54
C ARG A 45 -3.42 11.99 23.89
N GLU A 46 -2.66 13.06 23.88
CA GLU A 46 -2.39 13.83 25.09
C GLU A 46 -3.60 14.72 25.39
N GLN A 47 -4.15 14.61 26.60
CA GLN A 47 -5.13 15.58 27.09
C GLN A 47 -4.33 16.80 27.54
N LEU A 48 -4.44 17.90 26.80
CA LEU A 48 -4.04 19.19 27.34
C LEU A 48 -5.07 19.55 28.40
N GLU A 49 -4.60 19.92 29.59
CA GLU A 49 -5.42 20.70 30.52
C GLU A 49 -5.73 22.02 29.80
N ASP A 50 -7.01 22.39 29.72
CA ASP A 50 -7.40 23.67 29.14
C ASP A 50 -6.76 24.76 29.99
N ASP A 51 -5.71 25.42 29.50
CA ASP A 51 -5.22 26.67 30.10
C ASP A 51 -6.35 27.70 29.88
N ASP A 52 -7.15 27.94 30.92
CA ASP A 52 -8.15 29.00 30.99
C ASP A 52 -7.44 30.37 30.96
N ASP A 53 -6.90 30.77 29.81
CA ASP A 53 -6.49 32.14 29.56
C ASP A 53 -7.76 32.98 29.33
N ASP A 54 -8.33 33.48 30.44
CA ASP A 54 -9.35 34.52 30.51
C ASP A 54 -8.83 35.83 29.86
N ASP A 55 -8.84 35.92 28.53
CA ASP A 55 -8.70 37.19 27.83
C ASP A 55 -10.11 37.79 27.60
N ASP A 56 -10.46 38.75 28.47
CA ASP A 56 -11.63 39.62 28.39
C ASP A 56 -11.56 40.54 27.14
N ASP A 57 -12.02 40.07 25.97
CA ASP A 57 -12.31 40.95 24.84
C ASP A 57 -13.63 40.60 24.15
N VAL A 58 -14.48 41.62 23.99
CA VAL A 58 -15.86 41.53 23.49
C VAL A 58 -15.85 41.35 21.96
N GLU A 59 -16.11 40.13 21.47
CA GLU A 59 -16.28 39.84 20.04
C GLU A 59 -17.62 39.15 19.72
N ASP A 60 -18.15 39.42 18.52
CA ASP A 60 -19.48 39.01 18.02
C ASP A 60 -19.78 37.50 18.19
N GLU A 61 -21.04 37.15 18.53
CA GLU A 61 -21.52 35.75 18.75
C GLU A 61 -21.17 34.78 17.60
N ILE A 62 -21.01 35.29 16.37
CA ILE A 62 -20.69 34.49 15.18
C ILE A 62 -19.19 34.13 15.15
N GLN A 63 -18.32 35.02 15.62
CA GLN A 63 -16.88 34.76 15.77
C GLN A 63 -16.60 33.79 16.91
N GLU A 64 -17.28 33.93 18.05
CA GLU A 64 -17.18 32.96 19.16
C GLU A 64 -17.52 31.53 18.72
N LYS A 65 -18.66 31.33 18.03
CA LYS A 65 -19.05 29.99 17.57
C LYS A 65 -18.04 29.40 16.58
N ARG A 66 -17.41 30.23 15.75
CA ARG A 66 -16.35 29.81 14.82
C ARG A 66 -15.03 29.52 15.51
N LYS A 67 -14.63 30.32 16.50
CA LYS A 67 -13.42 30.12 17.32
C LYS A 67 -13.57 28.84 18.14
N ARG A 68 -14.69 28.69 18.85
CA ARG A 68 -15.02 27.49 19.64
C ARG A 68 -15.11 26.21 18.79
N PHE A 69 -15.62 26.28 17.55
CA PHE A 69 -15.61 25.12 16.64
C PHE A 69 -14.20 24.82 16.10
N ARG A 70 -13.41 25.86 15.80
CA ARG A 70 -12.02 25.73 15.34
C ARG A 70 -11.08 25.24 16.44
N ASP A 71 -11.30 25.64 17.69
CA ASP A 71 -10.55 25.19 18.87
C ASP A 71 -10.99 23.79 19.29
N LYS A 72 -12.27 23.46 19.17
CA LYS A 72 -12.74 22.10 19.44
C LYS A 72 -12.29 21.09 18.38
N LEU A 73 -12.25 21.46 17.10
CA LEU A 73 -11.75 20.61 16.01
C LEU A 73 -10.20 20.63 15.92
N GLY A 74 -9.60 21.80 16.15
CA GLY A 74 -8.16 22.01 16.20
C GLY A 74 -7.52 21.35 17.42
N GLY A 75 -8.18 21.40 18.58
CA GLY A 75 -7.82 20.65 19.78
C GLY A 75 -8.04 19.15 19.62
N LEU A 76 -8.97 18.70 18.77
CA LEU A 76 -9.19 17.28 18.47
C LEU A 76 -8.00 16.61 17.77
N LEU A 77 -7.30 17.38 16.93
CA LEU A 77 -6.18 16.90 16.10
C LEU A 77 -4.82 17.34 16.64
N ARG A 78 -4.76 18.31 17.56
CA ARG A 78 -3.55 18.62 18.33
C ARG A 78 -3.27 17.44 19.27
N ASN A 79 -2.06 16.91 19.16
CA ASN A 79 -1.47 15.90 20.06
C ASN A 79 -1.96 14.45 19.87
N VAL A 80 -2.26 14.05 18.63
CA VAL A 80 -2.35 12.62 18.28
C VAL A 80 -0.97 12.11 17.87
N PHE A 81 -0.47 11.07 18.54
CA PHE A 81 0.82 10.45 18.24
C PHE A 81 0.71 8.93 18.25
N ILE A 82 1.66 8.24 17.62
CA ILE A 82 1.71 6.77 17.66
C ILE A 82 2.08 6.33 19.07
N ASP A 83 1.23 5.51 19.68
CA ASP A 83 1.44 5.00 21.02
C ASP A 83 2.53 3.93 21.03
N SER A 84 3.77 4.36 21.23
CA SER A 84 4.95 3.48 21.29
C SER A 84 4.94 2.53 22.49
N SER A 85 4.05 2.73 23.48
CA SER A 85 3.92 1.82 24.62
C SER A 85 3.17 0.54 24.24
N VAL A 86 2.38 0.55 23.16
CA VAL A 86 1.59 -0.61 22.72
C VAL A 86 2.50 -1.67 22.10
N ASN A 87 2.67 -2.76 22.83
CA ASN A 87 3.35 -3.98 22.40
C ASN A 87 2.44 -5.18 22.74
N SER A 88 2.48 -6.25 21.95
CA SER A 88 1.67 -7.43 22.20
C SER A 88 2.50 -8.70 22.32
N ASP A 89 2.39 -9.38 23.46
CA ASP A 89 2.98 -10.71 23.65
C ASP A 89 2.24 -11.81 22.85
N LYS A 90 0.96 -11.56 22.52
CA LYS A 90 0.12 -12.51 21.76
C LYS A 90 0.36 -12.44 20.26
N ASP A 91 0.65 -11.25 19.73
CA ASP A 91 0.97 -11.05 18.32
C ASP A 91 2.31 -10.31 18.21
N PRO A 92 3.42 -11.01 17.94
CA PRO A 92 4.75 -10.41 17.90
C PRO A 92 4.93 -9.39 16.76
N ARG A 93 3.96 -9.28 15.85
CA ARG A 93 3.95 -8.27 14.79
C ARG A 93 3.48 -6.90 15.28
N ILE A 94 2.97 -6.81 16.51
CA ILE A 94 2.61 -5.53 17.14
C ILE A 94 3.76 -5.07 18.03
N LYS A 95 4.51 -4.07 17.56
CA LYS A 95 5.66 -3.49 18.26
C LYS A 95 5.61 -1.97 18.18
N SER A 96 5.85 -1.30 19.30
CA SER A 96 5.94 0.16 19.39
C SER A 96 4.76 0.90 18.73
N GLY A 97 3.53 0.40 18.91
CA GLY A 97 2.34 1.01 18.33
C GLY A 97 2.13 0.74 16.84
N VAL A 98 2.98 -0.08 16.21
CA VAL A 98 2.87 -0.47 14.79
C VAL A 98 2.52 -1.95 14.71
N HIS A 99 1.53 -2.28 13.90
CA HIS A 99 1.18 -3.66 13.55
C HIS A 99 1.64 -3.95 12.12
N ASN A 100 2.63 -4.82 12.03
CA ASN A 100 3.19 -5.30 10.76
C ASN A 100 2.35 -6.45 10.17
N GLY A 101 2.17 -6.40 8.85
CA GLY A 101 1.70 -7.49 8.02
C GLY A 101 2.78 -7.92 7.04
N GLU A 102 2.36 -8.64 6.01
CA GLU A 102 3.22 -9.10 4.93
C GLU A 102 3.24 -8.10 3.78
N GLY A 103 4.41 -7.89 3.18
CA GLY A 103 4.61 -7.03 2.01
C GLY A 103 6.09 -7.00 1.60
N ASP A 104 6.52 -5.88 1.02
CA ASP A 104 7.90 -5.64 0.58
C ASP A 104 8.70 -4.74 1.54
N GLY A 105 8.20 -4.46 2.73
CA GLY A 105 8.81 -3.53 3.69
C GLY A 105 8.18 -2.14 3.70
N THR A 106 7.43 -1.78 2.64
CA THR A 106 6.74 -0.46 2.53
C THR A 106 5.29 -0.63 2.11
N VAL A 107 5.03 -1.47 1.11
CA VAL A 107 3.72 -1.66 0.50
C VAL A 107 3.16 -3.03 0.91
N PRO A 108 1.95 -3.09 1.51
CA PRO A 108 1.34 -4.35 1.91
C PRO A 108 1.08 -5.29 0.73
N LEU A 109 1.22 -6.59 0.95
CA LEU A 109 1.03 -7.64 -0.07
C LEU A 109 -0.32 -7.52 -0.80
N LEU A 110 -1.38 -7.17 -0.07
CA LEU A 110 -2.71 -6.94 -0.67
C LEU A 110 -2.67 -5.84 -1.73
N SER A 111 -1.96 -4.73 -1.47
CA SER A 111 -1.83 -3.62 -2.42
C SER A 111 -0.98 -4.01 -3.63
N LEU A 112 0.13 -4.72 -3.38
CA LEU A 112 1.04 -5.19 -4.44
C LEU A 112 0.37 -6.15 -5.43
N GLY A 113 -0.40 -7.12 -4.93
CA GLY A 113 -0.83 -8.25 -5.74
C GLY A 113 -2.31 -8.30 -6.12
N TYR A 114 -3.22 -7.60 -5.41
CA TYR A 114 -4.67 -7.81 -5.57
C TYR A 114 -5.15 -7.60 -7.01
N MET A 115 -4.75 -6.49 -7.63
CA MET A 115 -5.17 -6.17 -9.00
C MET A 115 -4.62 -7.20 -9.99
N CYS A 116 -3.40 -7.67 -9.79
CA CYS A 116 -2.75 -8.61 -10.69
C CYS A 116 -3.37 -10.02 -10.64
N VAL A 117 -3.69 -10.51 -9.44
CA VAL A 117 -4.19 -11.88 -9.26
C VAL A 117 -5.70 -12.01 -9.41
N LYS A 118 -6.48 -10.95 -9.10
CA LYS A 118 -7.95 -10.99 -9.11
C LYS A 118 -8.57 -9.81 -9.84
N GLY A 119 -8.17 -8.58 -9.56
CA GLY A 119 -8.80 -7.36 -10.11
C GLY A 119 -8.83 -7.34 -11.64
N TRP A 120 -7.67 -7.23 -12.29
CA TRP A 120 -7.52 -7.22 -13.74
C TRP A 120 -7.77 -8.58 -14.42
N LYS A 121 -8.08 -9.64 -13.66
CA LYS A 121 -8.62 -10.89 -14.21
C LYS A 121 -10.14 -10.82 -14.42
N ASN A 122 -10.81 -9.83 -13.82
CA ASN A 122 -12.24 -9.61 -13.97
C ASN A 122 -12.53 -8.71 -15.21
N PRO A 123 -13.46 -9.10 -16.11
CA PRO A 123 -13.88 -8.27 -17.26
C PRO A 123 -14.35 -6.86 -16.89
N LEU A 124 -14.84 -6.66 -15.66
CA LEU A 124 -15.22 -5.34 -15.15
C LEU A 124 -14.07 -4.34 -15.22
N TYR A 125 -12.86 -4.77 -14.88
CA TYR A 125 -11.65 -3.93 -14.87
C TYR A 125 -10.78 -4.15 -16.12
N ASN A 126 -10.90 -5.30 -16.76
CA ASN A 126 -10.12 -5.68 -17.94
C ASN A 126 -11.05 -6.14 -19.08
N PRO A 127 -11.78 -5.20 -19.72
CA PRO A 127 -12.77 -5.55 -20.75
C PRO A 127 -12.14 -6.16 -22.01
N ALA A 128 -10.87 -5.87 -22.28
CA ALA A 128 -10.15 -6.36 -23.45
C ALA A 128 -9.44 -7.71 -23.23
N GLY A 129 -9.52 -8.26 -22.02
CA GLY A 129 -8.86 -9.53 -21.70
C GLY A 129 -7.33 -9.47 -21.80
N ILE A 130 -6.72 -8.30 -21.52
CA ILE A 130 -5.27 -8.10 -21.49
C ILE A 130 -4.62 -9.19 -20.63
N LYS A 131 -3.58 -9.83 -21.17
CA LYS A 131 -2.86 -10.88 -20.44
C LYS A 131 -2.07 -10.24 -19.29
N VAL A 132 -2.45 -10.58 -18.07
CA VAL A 132 -1.73 -10.18 -16.84
C VAL A 132 -0.89 -11.35 -16.35
N ILE A 133 0.41 -11.15 -16.18
CA ILE A 133 1.37 -12.14 -15.66
C ILE A 133 1.92 -11.63 -14.34
N THR A 134 1.89 -12.44 -13.30
CA THR A 134 2.33 -12.08 -11.94
C THR A 134 3.58 -12.85 -11.55
N ARG A 135 4.63 -12.13 -11.16
CA ARG A 135 5.92 -12.69 -10.74
C ARG A 135 6.25 -12.15 -9.36
N GLU A 136 6.24 -13.04 -8.39
CA GLU A 136 6.63 -12.73 -7.02
C GLU A 136 8.11 -13.03 -6.80
N PHE A 137 8.73 -12.20 -5.97
CA PHE A 137 10.12 -12.32 -5.54
C PHE A 137 10.13 -12.39 -4.01
N GLN A 138 10.46 -13.56 -3.47
CA GLN A 138 10.52 -13.74 -2.02
C GLN A 138 11.74 -13.00 -1.48
N HIS A 139 11.53 -12.13 -0.50
CA HIS A 139 12.60 -11.41 0.16
C HIS A 139 13.54 -12.38 0.88
N GLN A 140 14.82 -12.33 0.53
CA GLN A 140 15.88 -13.06 1.22
C GLN A 140 16.92 -12.07 1.72
N VAL A 141 17.34 -12.23 2.96
CA VAL A 141 18.40 -11.42 3.56
C VAL A 141 19.74 -11.97 3.08
N GLY A 142 20.49 -11.15 2.34
CA GLY A 142 21.84 -11.44 1.90
C GLY A 142 22.88 -11.36 3.02
N PRO A 143 24.16 -11.61 2.71
CA PRO A 143 25.26 -11.46 3.66
C PRO A 143 25.30 -10.04 4.23
N VAL A 144 25.62 -9.92 5.52
CA VAL A 144 25.67 -8.63 6.26
C VAL A 144 26.57 -7.58 5.60
N LEU A 145 27.56 -8.00 4.81
CA LEU A 145 28.48 -7.11 4.09
C LEU A 145 27.91 -6.54 2.80
N ASP A 146 26.77 -7.03 2.32
CA ASP A 146 26.09 -6.47 1.16
C ASP A 146 25.24 -5.26 1.59
N LEU A 147 25.73 -4.07 1.27
CA LEU A 147 25.08 -2.79 1.56
C LEU A 147 23.68 -2.66 0.93
N ARG A 148 23.32 -3.53 -0.03
CA ARG A 148 22.00 -3.57 -0.67
C ARG A 148 21.21 -4.85 -0.38
N GLY A 149 21.58 -5.58 0.68
CA GLY A 149 20.76 -6.69 1.18
C GLY A 149 20.82 -7.99 0.37
N GLY A 150 21.64 -8.09 -0.68
CA GLY A 150 21.87 -9.35 -1.41
C GLY A 150 21.20 -9.44 -2.79
N GLU A 151 21.65 -10.41 -3.59
CA GLU A 151 21.14 -10.69 -4.94
C GLU A 151 19.67 -11.12 -5.00
N ASN A 152 19.10 -11.61 -3.89
CA ASN A 152 17.72 -12.08 -3.79
C ASN A 152 16.87 -11.24 -2.82
N THR A 153 17.36 -10.07 -2.42
CA THR A 153 16.55 -9.10 -1.67
C THR A 153 15.31 -8.71 -2.48
N ALA A 154 14.18 -8.58 -1.80
CA ALA A 154 12.94 -8.08 -2.38
C ALA A 154 12.31 -6.99 -1.51
N ASP A 155 13.16 -6.24 -0.79
CA ASP A 155 12.75 -5.01 -0.13
C ASP A 155 12.30 -3.97 -1.16
N HIS A 156 11.43 -3.06 -0.76
CA HIS A 156 10.78 -2.09 -1.63
C HIS A 156 11.75 -1.36 -2.59
N VAL A 157 12.92 -0.95 -2.08
CA VAL A 157 13.96 -0.29 -2.87
C VAL A 157 14.98 -1.30 -3.42
N ASP A 158 15.46 -2.21 -2.58
CA ASP A 158 16.55 -3.10 -2.95
C ASP A 158 16.16 -4.17 -3.99
N ILE A 159 14.86 -4.41 -4.20
CA ILE A 159 14.37 -5.30 -5.26
C ILE A 159 14.90 -4.92 -6.66
N LEU A 160 15.27 -3.65 -6.87
CA LEU A 160 15.91 -3.21 -8.12
C LEU A 160 17.29 -3.86 -8.35
N GLY A 161 17.95 -4.32 -7.29
CA GLY A 161 19.18 -5.11 -7.33
C GLY A 161 18.95 -6.63 -7.42
N ASN A 162 17.70 -7.08 -7.40
CA ASN A 162 17.36 -8.50 -7.43
C ASN A 162 17.73 -9.12 -8.80
N TYR A 163 18.51 -10.20 -8.75
CA TYR A 163 18.99 -10.90 -9.95
C TYR A 163 17.84 -11.46 -10.79
N GLU A 164 16.89 -12.16 -10.15
CA GLU A 164 15.75 -12.78 -10.83
C GLU A 164 14.81 -11.73 -11.43
N LEU A 165 14.60 -10.60 -10.75
CA LEU A 165 13.81 -9.49 -11.28
C LEU A 165 14.47 -8.90 -12.52
N THR A 166 15.77 -8.62 -12.44
CA THR A 166 16.55 -8.06 -13.55
C THR A 166 16.51 -8.99 -14.76
N LYS A 167 16.66 -10.29 -14.54
CA LYS A 167 16.55 -11.32 -15.58
C LYS A 167 15.16 -11.33 -16.23
N ASP A 168 14.09 -11.24 -15.45
CA ASP A 168 12.72 -11.17 -15.97
C ASP A 168 12.49 -9.89 -16.79
N VAL A 169 12.97 -8.73 -16.32
CA VAL A 169 12.91 -7.45 -17.05
C VAL A 169 13.66 -7.54 -18.38
N LEU A 170 14.86 -8.14 -18.40
CA LEU A 170 15.61 -8.35 -19.64
C LEU A 170 14.90 -9.29 -20.61
N LYS A 171 14.26 -10.36 -20.13
CA LYS A 171 13.41 -11.23 -20.96
C LYS A 171 12.22 -10.48 -21.56
N ILE A 172 11.59 -9.59 -20.78
CA ILE A 172 10.48 -8.73 -21.25
C ILE A 172 10.99 -7.75 -22.32
N ALA A 173 12.04 -7.01 -22.03
CA ALA A 173 12.59 -5.98 -22.92
C ALA A 173 13.14 -6.55 -24.24
N SER A 174 13.72 -7.76 -24.20
CA SER A 174 14.21 -8.46 -25.40
C SER A 174 13.11 -9.16 -26.20
N GLY A 175 11.86 -9.18 -25.72
CA GLY A 175 10.76 -9.91 -26.35
C GLY A 175 10.82 -11.43 -26.17
N ASN A 176 11.81 -11.95 -25.44
CA ASN A 176 11.94 -13.37 -25.13
C ASN A 176 11.04 -13.77 -23.93
N VAL A 177 9.72 -13.63 -24.13
CA VAL A 177 8.70 -13.80 -23.07
C VAL A 177 8.00 -15.16 -23.12
N LYS A 178 8.48 -16.10 -23.95
CA LYS A 178 7.82 -17.41 -24.13
C LYS A 178 7.75 -18.23 -22.84
N GLU A 179 8.69 -18.02 -21.93
CA GLU A 179 8.81 -18.75 -20.66
C GLU A 179 8.29 -17.96 -19.44
N LEU A 180 7.80 -16.73 -19.64
CA LEU A 180 7.34 -15.89 -18.53
C LEU A 180 5.88 -16.24 -18.19
N GLU A 181 5.72 -17.06 -17.15
CA GLU A 181 4.44 -17.48 -16.58
C GLU A 181 4.24 -16.94 -15.16
N ASP A 182 3.02 -17.11 -14.64
CA ASP A 182 2.68 -16.74 -13.27
C ASP A 182 3.55 -17.52 -12.27
N ARG A 183 4.29 -16.80 -11.43
CA ARG A 183 4.98 -17.33 -10.25
C ARG A 183 4.41 -16.63 -9.03
N ILE A 184 3.40 -17.26 -8.43
CA ILE A 184 2.73 -16.79 -7.22
C ILE A 184 2.94 -17.85 -6.14
N THR A 185 3.67 -17.47 -5.11
CA THR A 185 4.12 -18.32 -3.99
C THR A 185 3.62 -17.80 -2.64
N SER A 186 3.20 -16.54 -2.57
CA SER A 186 2.62 -15.91 -1.38
C SER A 186 1.17 -16.31 -1.15
N VAL A 187 0.63 -15.91 0.00
CA VAL A 187 -0.79 -16.09 0.38
C VAL A 187 -1.73 -15.09 -0.30
N ILE A 188 -1.27 -14.32 -1.30
CA ILE A 188 -2.07 -13.25 -1.94
C ILE A 188 -3.41 -13.73 -2.48
N ARG A 189 -3.48 -14.97 -2.99
CA ARG A 189 -4.73 -15.53 -3.53
C ARG A 189 -5.81 -15.66 -2.46
N GLU A 190 -5.42 -16.02 -1.24
CA GLU A 190 -6.33 -16.11 -0.11
C GLU A 190 -6.81 -14.73 0.35
N PHE A 191 -5.90 -13.75 0.38
CA PHE A 191 -6.27 -12.37 0.71
C PHE A 191 -7.24 -11.80 -0.33
N ALA A 192 -6.93 -11.99 -1.62
CA ALA A 192 -7.77 -11.53 -2.71
C ALA A 192 -9.16 -12.20 -2.69
N ALA A 193 -9.25 -13.48 -2.33
CA ALA A 193 -10.54 -14.19 -2.21
C ALA A 193 -11.46 -13.57 -1.15
N LYS A 194 -10.90 -13.04 -0.05
CA LYS A 194 -11.65 -12.42 1.05
C LYS A 194 -12.19 -11.02 0.71
N VAL A 195 -11.65 -10.35 -0.31
CA VAL A 195 -12.13 -9.03 -0.74
C VAL A 195 -13.47 -9.18 -1.46
N LYS A 196 -14.49 -8.50 -0.92
CA LYS A 196 -15.82 -8.31 -1.52
C LYS A 196 -15.86 -6.89 -2.09
N LEU A 197 -16.05 -6.77 -3.40
CA LEU A 197 -16.25 -5.51 -4.11
C LEU A 197 -17.70 -5.42 -4.58
#